data_AF-A0A6B3EYQ7-F1
#
_entry.id   AF-A0A6B3EYQ7-F1
#
_cell.length_a   1.000
_cell.length_b   1.000
_cell.length_c   1.000
_cell.angle_alpha   90.00
_cell.angle_beta   90.00
_cell.angle_gamma   90.00
#
_symmetry.space_group_name_H-M   'P 1'
#
loop_
_entity.id
_entity.type
_entity.pdbx_description
1 polymer ?
#
loop_
_entity_poly.entity_id
_entity_poly.type
_entity_poly.pdbx_seq_one_letter_code
_entity_poly.pdbx_strand_id
1 'polypeptide(L)'
;VQLWDCNNGDNQKWQANGSTLRTLGKCLDVDAFGTANGTKVQLWDCNGGTNQDWSVQSDGTIRNRGTCLDSAGTANGSQLIIAQCD
;
A
#
# COMPACT_ATOMS: atom_id res chain seq x y z
N VAL A 1 -2.12 3.25 -6.61
CA VAL A 1 -2.41 1.79 -6.55
C VAL A 1 -3.90 1.65 -6.32
N GLN A 2 -4.55 0.65 -6.92
CA GLN A 2 -6.00 0.56 -6.89
C GLN A 2 -6.47 -0.89 -6.73
N LEU A 3 -7.70 -1.07 -6.27
CA LEU A 3 -8.41 -2.33 -6.42
C LEU A 3 -8.68 -2.62 -7.88
N TRP A 4 -8.54 -3.89 -8.25
CA TRP A 4 -8.88 -4.40 -9.55
C TRP A 4 -9.10 -5.91 -9.44
N ASP A 5 -9.97 -6.46 -10.29
CA ASP A 5 -10.17 -7.90 -10.40
C ASP A 5 -8.83 -8.65 -10.52
N CYS A 6 -8.68 -9.71 -9.73
CA CYS A 6 -7.50 -10.55 -9.74
C CYS A 6 -7.37 -11.27 -11.10
N ASN A 7 -6.28 -11.01 -11.81
CA ASN A 7 -6.04 -11.53 -13.16
C ASN A 7 -4.65 -12.16 -13.35
N ASN A 8 -3.89 -12.35 -12.26
CA ASN A 8 -2.53 -12.89 -12.27
C ASN A 8 -1.52 -12.11 -13.13
N GLY A 9 -1.85 -10.87 -13.51
CA GLY A 9 -0.94 -9.95 -14.19
C GLY A 9 0.24 -9.58 -13.30
N ASP A 10 1.39 -9.28 -13.91
CA ASP A 10 2.60 -8.96 -13.16
C ASP A 10 2.45 -7.69 -12.30
N ASN A 11 1.54 -6.79 -12.68
CA ASN A 11 1.15 -5.61 -11.92
C ASN A 11 0.29 -5.90 -10.68
N GLN A 12 -0.11 -7.15 -10.44
CA GLN A 12 -0.81 -7.61 -9.24
C GLN A 12 0.03 -8.59 -8.42
N LYS A 13 1.25 -8.90 -8.86
CA LYS A 13 2.20 -9.73 -8.11
C LYS A 13 3.07 -8.83 -7.26
N TRP A 14 2.98 -9.02 -5.95
CA TRP A 14 3.74 -8.27 -4.95
C TRP A 14 4.78 -9.16 -4.29
N GLN A 15 5.98 -8.61 -4.12
CA GLN A 15 7.09 -9.24 -3.42
C GLN A 15 7.30 -8.51 -2.09
N ALA A 16 7.25 -9.25 -0.99
CA ALA A 16 7.71 -8.74 0.29
C ALA A 16 9.25 -8.81 0.35
N ASN A 17 9.90 -7.68 0.60
CA ASN A 17 11.35 -7.57 0.76
C ASN A 17 11.65 -6.73 2.00
N GLY A 18 11.98 -7.41 3.11
CA GLY A 18 12.00 -6.78 4.43
C GLY A 18 10.61 -6.22 4.75
N SER A 19 10.56 -4.95 5.17
CA SER A 19 9.31 -4.22 5.39
C SER A 19 8.73 -3.57 4.13
N THR A 20 9.34 -3.73 2.96
CA THR A 20 8.82 -3.12 1.72
C THR A 20 7.96 -4.11 0.93
N LEU A 21 6.82 -3.64 0.41
CA LEU A 21 6.01 -4.36 -0.58
C LEU A 21 6.33 -3.82 -1.97
N ARG A 22 6.78 -4.68 -2.90
CA ARG A 22 7.30 -4.27 -4.21
C ARG A 22 6.57 -4.91 -5.37
N THR A 23 6.38 -4.15 -6.44
CA THR A 23 5.91 -4.67 -7.74
C THR A 23 6.46 -3.78 -8.85
N LEU A 24 6.66 -4.33 -10.05
CA LEU A 24 7.17 -3.59 -11.22
C LEU A 24 8.46 -2.78 -10.94
N GLY A 25 9.32 -3.25 -10.03
CA GLY A 25 10.55 -2.57 -9.62
C GLY A 25 10.36 -1.36 -8.69
N LYS A 26 9.13 -1.10 -8.22
CA LYS A 26 8.76 0.02 -7.35
C LYS A 26 8.25 -0.47 -5.99
N CYS A 27 8.23 0.42 -5.01
CA CYS A 27 7.74 0.17 -3.65
C CYS A 27 6.32 0.74 -3.46
N LEU A 28 5.51 0.05 -2.66
CA LEU A 28 4.25 0.58 -2.13
C LEU A 28 4.58 1.76 -1.21
N ASP A 29 4.03 2.92 -1.52
CA ASP A 29 4.48 4.21 -0.97
C ASP A 29 3.28 5.05 -0.54
N VAL A 30 3.33 5.60 0.69
CA VAL A 30 2.40 6.64 1.12
C VAL A 30 2.87 7.98 0.56
N ASP A 31 2.02 8.60 -0.26
CA ASP A 31 2.36 9.80 -1.03
C ASP A 31 2.84 10.95 -0.15
N ALA A 32 3.93 11.58 -0.57
CA ALA A 32 4.56 12.72 0.09
C ALA A 32 4.78 12.56 1.62
N PHE A 33 4.99 11.34 2.11
CA PHE A 33 5.09 11.02 3.55
C PHE A 33 3.87 11.45 4.38
N GLY A 34 2.71 11.64 3.74
CA GLY A 34 1.50 12.08 4.40
C GLY A 34 1.05 11.11 5.50
N THR A 35 0.39 11.65 6.51
CA THR A 35 -0.04 10.89 7.70
C THR A 35 -1.54 11.01 7.98
N ALA A 36 -2.27 11.76 7.14
CA ALA A 36 -3.69 11.96 7.30
C ALA A 36 -4.46 10.80 6.64
N ASN A 37 -5.58 10.39 7.24
CA ASN A 37 -6.52 9.46 6.60
C ASN A 37 -6.90 9.96 5.20
N GLY A 38 -6.98 9.05 4.24
CA GLY A 38 -7.23 9.37 2.83
C GLY A 38 -5.98 9.74 2.04
N THR A 39 -4.80 9.83 2.67
CA THR A 39 -3.53 10.00 1.92
C THR A 39 -3.36 8.83 0.95
N LYS A 40 -3.06 9.13 -0.31
CA LYS A 40 -2.99 8.13 -1.36
C LYS A 40 -1.78 7.20 -1.18
N VAL A 41 -2.00 5.95 -1.55
CA VAL A 41 -0.94 4.96 -1.70
C VAL A 41 -0.60 4.76 -3.19
N GLN A 42 0.67 4.86 -3.51
CA GLN A 42 1.19 4.85 -4.88
C GLN A 42 2.33 3.84 -5.05
N LEU A 43 2.81 3.75 -6.29
CA LEU A 43 4.09 3.11 -6.57
C LEU A 43 5.12 4.20 -6.75
N TRP A 44 6.18 4.15 -5.96
CA TRP A 44 7.29 5.08 -6.06
C TRP A 44 8.62 4.33 -6.09
N ASP A 45 9.66 5.01 -6.53
CA ASP A 45 11.00 4.43 -6.47
C ASP A 45 11.38 4.13 -5.01
N CYS A 46 11.94 2.95 -4.79
CA CYS A 46 12.31 2.50 -3.46
C CYS A 46 13.44 3.38 -2.92
N ASN A 47 13.21 4.06 -1.80
CA ASN A 47 14.13 5.08 -1.27
C ASN A 47 14.49 4.88 0.22
N GLY A 48 13.95 3.85 0.87
CA GLY A 48 14.20 3.56 2.29
C GLY A 48 13.46 4.47 3.26
N GLY A 49 12.54 5.31 2.78
CA GLY A 49 11.68 6.15 3.61
C GLY A 49 10.68 5.33 4.41
N THR A 50 10.31 5.83 5.59
CA THR A 50 9.33 5.18 6.48
C THR A 50 7.91 5.15 5.90
N ASN A 51 7.63 5.95 4.88
CA ASN A 51 6.38 5.91 4.10
C ASN A 51 6.31 4.69 3.15
N GLN A 52 7.39 3.92 3.03
CA GLN A 52 7.46 2.66 2.27
C GLN A 52 7.62 1.42 3.18
N ASP A 53 7.58 1.62 4.51
CA ASP A 53 7.70 0.56 5.51
C ASP A 53 6.31 0.04 5.90
N TRP A 54 6.02 -1.20 5.55
CA TRP A 54 4.74 -1.86 5.76
C TRP A 54 4.91 -3.11 6.61
N SER A 55 4.02 -3.26 7.59
CA SER A 55 3.96 -4.42 8.47
C SER A 55 2.68 -5.20 8.25
N VAL A 56 2.80 -6.47 7.88
CA VAL A 56 1.67 -7.40 7.81
C VAL A 56 1.41 -7.93 9.21
N GLN A 57 0.22 -7.70 9.72
CA GLN A 57 -0.17 -8.05 11.08
C GLN A 57 -0.93 -9.38 11.11
N SER A 58 -0.94 -10.05 12.26
CA SER A 58 -1.67 -11.31 12.44
C SER A 58 -3.19 -11.17 12.40
N ASP A 59 -3.70 -9.95 12.58
CA ASP A 59 -5.12 -9.60 12.45
C ASP A 59 -5.56 -9.40 10.98
N GLY A 60 -4.64 -9.56 10.02
CA GLY A 60 -4.91 -9.40 8.59
C GLY A 60 -4.71 -7.97 8.06
N THR A 61 -4.46 -6.98 8.93
CA THR A 61 -4.16 -5.62 8.50
C THR A 61 -2.74 -5.49 7.96
N ILE A 62 -2.54 -4.54 7.04
CA ILE A 62 -1.22 -4.11 6.57
C ILE A 62 -1.03 -2.67 7.02
N ARG A 63 -0.01 -2.36 7.82
CA ARG A 63 0.11 -1.07 8.49
C ARG A 63 1.34 -0.27 8.09
N ASN A 64 1.19 1.04 7.95
CA ASN A 64 2.26 2.02 7.81
C ASN A 64 2.09 3.10 8.90
N ARG A 65 3.13 3.31 9.72
CA ARG A 65 3.21 4.43 10.70
C ARG A 65 1.95 4.63 11.57
N GLY A 66 1.30 3.53 11.98
CA GLY A 66 0.10 3.55 12.84
C GLY A 66 -1.24 3.63 12.10
N THR A 67 -1.22 3.70 10.77
CA THR A 67 -2.40 3.63 9.89
C THR A 67 -2.45 2.29 9.16
N CYS A 68 -3.62 1.93 8.65
CA CYS A 68 -3.86 0.73 7.86
C CYS A 68 -3.92 1.08 6.36
N LEU A 69 -3.42 0.17 5.52
CA LEU A 69 -3.67 0.17 4.09
C LEU A 69 -5.16 -0.11 3.89
N ASP A 70 -5.84 0.82 3.24
CA ASP A 70 -7.29 0.79 3.07
C ASP A 70 -7.64 1.08 1.61
N SER A 71 -8.83 0.69 1.19
CA SER A 71 -9.42 1.02 -0.10
C SER A 71 -10.46 2.12 0.07
N ALA A 72 -10.37 3.20 -0.71
CA ALA A 72 -11.37 4.28 -0.70
C ALA A 72 -12.77 3.86 -1.20
N GLY A 73 -12.95 2.60 -1.59
CA GLY A 73 -14.19 2.00 -2.06
C GLY A 73 -13.96 0.55 -2.48
N THR A 74 -15.02 -0.17 -2.86
CA THR A 74 -14.98 -1.61 -3.15
C THR A 74 -15.01 -1.96 -4.65
N ALA A 75 -15.07 -0.96 -5.54
CA ALA A 75 -15.17 -1.17 -6.98
C ALA A 75 -13.79 -1.24 -7.64
N ASN A 76 -13.73 -1.80 -8.86
CA ASN A 76 -12.54 -1.69 -9.70
C ASN A 76 -12.17 -0.22 -9.94
N GLY A 77 -10.88 0.10 -9.79
CA GLY A 77 -10.39 1.46 -9.87
C GLY A 77 -10.42 2.23 -8.55
N SER A 78 -10.95 1.66 -7.46
CA SER A 78 -10.89 2.29 -6.14
C SER A 78 -9.43 2.44 -5.67
N GLN A 79 -9.02 3.69 -5.44
CA GLN A 79 -7.68 4.05 -4.99
C GLN A 79 -7.40 3.49 -3.58
N LEU A 80 -6.20 2.92 -3.38
CA LEU A 80 -5.73 2.59 -2.05
C LEU A 80 -5.22 3.83 -1.33
N ILE A 81 -5.52 3.93 -0.05
CA ILE A 81 -5.18 5.04 0.86
C ILE A 81 -4.60 4.48 2.15
N ILE A 82 -4.15 5.36 3.03
CA ILE A 82 -4.02 5.04 4.45
C ILE A 82 -5.24 5.56 5.22
N ALA A 83 -5.68 4.81 6.22
CA ALA A 83 -6.78 5.19 7.11
C ALA A 83 -6.53 4.68 8.54
N GLN A 84 -7.44 5.01 9.47
CA GLN A 84 -7.43 4.38 10.79
C GLN A 84 -7.62 2.86 10.63
N CYS A 85 -7.02 2.12 11.57
CA CYS A 85 -7.24 0.68 11.65
C CYS A 85 -8.52 0.42 12.44
N ASP A 86 -9.45 -0.28 11.82
CA ASP A 86 -10.78 -0.59 12.36
C ASP A 86 -10.88 -2.06 12.82
#